data_AF-A0A7V2CVB3-F1
#
_entry.id   AF-A0A7V2CVB3-F1
#
_cell.length_a   1.000
_cell.length_b   1.000
_cell.length_c   1.000
_cell.angle_alpha   90.00
_cell.angle_beta   90.00
_cell.angle_gamma   90.00
#
_symmetry.space_group_name_H-M   'P 1'
#
loop_
_entity.id
_entity.type
_entity.pdbx_description
1 polymer ?
#
loop_
_entity_poly.entity_id
_entity_poly.type
_entity_poly.pdbx_seq_one_letter_code
_entity_poly.pdbx_strand_id
1 'polypeptide(L)'
;MSNPDSGRPPAATPEQIRALRAALRRRLDLIADHAFRDRDPVAHLAALRSASEAIDQLKPHFTGDPRLNHFLEGASYSKALAWIGED
;
A
#
# COMPACT_ATOMS: atom_id res chain seq x y z
N MET A 1 25.36 31.81 10.20
CA MET A 1 24.69 31.27 11.40
C MET A 1 23.86 30.07 10.96
N SER A 2 24.23 28.90 11.49
CA SER A 2 23.48 27.63 11.68
C SER A 2 22.56 27.14 10.56
N ASN A 3 23.01 26.27 9.65
CA ASN A 3 23.14 24.79 9.67
C ASN A 3 21.98 24.12 8.89
N PRO A 4 22.27 23.15 7.99
CA PRO A 4 21.32 22.62 7.02
C PRO A 4 20.32 21.68 7.69
N ASP A 5 19.10 21.64 7.17
CA ASP A 5 18.07 20.69 7.57
C ASP A 5 18.59 19.26 7.35
N SER A 6 19.09 18.67 8.42
CA SER A 6 19.70 17.34 8.45
C SER A 6 18.63 16.26 8.29
N GLY A 7 18.51 15.73 7.08
CA GLY A 7 18.45 14.28 6.86
C GLY A 7 17.25 13.51 7.41
N ARG A 8 16.10 14.13 7.69
CA ARG A 8 14.84 13.38 7.87
C ARG A 8 14.20 13.21 6.49
N PRO A 9 14.01 11.98 5.96
CA PRO A 9 13.18 11.81 4.78
C PRO A 9 11.81 12.45 5.08
N PRO A 10 11.24 13.25 4.16
CA PRO A 10 9.92 13.82 4.40
C PRO A 10 8.95 12.66 4.68
N ALA A 11 8.05 12.86 5.65
CA ALA A 11 6.91 11.97 5.82
C ALA A 11 6.24 11.75 4.46
N ALA A 12 5.68 10.56 4.23
CA ALA A 12 5.07 10.19 2.96
C ALA A 12 4.21 11.34 2.40
N THR A 13 4.41 11.69 1.12
CA THR A 13 3.68 12.78 0.49
C THR A 13 2.19 12.42 0.35
N PRO A 14 1.28 13.39 0.25
CA PRO A 14 -0.13 13.12 0.00
C PRO A 14 -0.37 12.24 -1.23
N GLU A 15 0.48 12.36 -2.26
CA GLU A 15 0.41 11.51 -3.44
C GLU A 15 0.81 10.06 -3.15
N GLN A 16 1.85 9.84 -2.35
CA GLN A 16 2.24 8.50 -1.90
C GLN A 16 1.16 7.86 -1.03
N ILE A 17 0.50 8.64 -0.17
CA ILE A 17 -0.63 8.19 0.66
C ILE A 17 -1.80 7.76 -0.23
N ARG A 18 -2.19 8.58 -1.21
CA ARG A 18 -3.25 8.23 -2.19
C ARG A 18 -2.88 6.99 -3.01
N ALA A 19 -1.64 6.89 -3.48
CA ALA A 19 -1.16 5.74 -4.24
C ALA A 19 -1.21 4.45 -3.40
N LEU A 20 -0.77 4.51 -2.14
CA LEU A 20 -0.82 3.35 -1.24
C LEU A 20 -2.27 2.94 -0.98
N ARG A 21 -3.15 3.91 -0.73
CA ARG A 21 -4.59 3.68 -0.55
C ARG A 21 -5.21 2.98 -1.75
N ALA A 22 -4.93 3.48 -2.96
CA ALA A 22 -5.43 2.90 -4.19
C ALA A 22 -4.92 1.46 -4.41
N ALA A 23 -3.64 1.20 -4.13
CA ALA A 23 -3.06 -0.13 -4.26
C ALA A 23 -3.66 -1.12 -3.24
N LEU A 24 -3.84 -0.70 -1.98
CA LEU A 24 -4.48 -1.50 -0.93
C LEU A 24 -5.94 -1.84 -1.29
N ARG A 25 -6.72 -0.83 -1.71
CA ARG A 25 -8.12 -1.00 -2.12
C ARG A 25 -8.21 -1.97 -3.29
N ARG A 26 -7.42 -1.75 -4.35
CA ARG A 26 -7.37 -2.65 -5.51
C ARG A 26 -7.04 -4.08 -5.11
N ARG A 27 -6.09 -4.30 -4.20
CA ARG A 27 -5.73 -5.64 -3.74
C ARG A 27 -6.88 -6.33 -3.03
N LEU A 28 -7.61 -5.60 -2.18
CA LEU A 28 -8.78 -6.10 -1.44
C LEU A 28 -9.94 -6.40 -2.39
N ASP A 29 -10.23 -5.51 -3.33
CA ASP A 29 -11.30 -5.67 -4.32
C ASP A 29 -11.04 -6.91 -5.20
N LEU A 30 -9.79 -7.10 -5.66
CA LEU A 30 -9.42 -8.30 -6.41
C LEU A 30 -9.58 -9.58 -5.58
N ILE A 31 -9.27 -9.58 -4.27
CA ILE A 31 -9.49 -10.76 -3.41
C ILE A 31 -10.99 -11.10 -3.31
N ALA A 32 -11.84 -10.08 -3.23
CA ALA A 32 -13.29 -10.23 -3.14
C ALA A 32 -13.94 -10.59 -4.49
N ASP A 33 -13.29 -10.31 -5.62
CA ASP A 33 -13.80 -10.59 -6.96
C ASP A 33 -13.63 -12.07 -7.34
N HIS A 34 -14.49 -12.91 -6.76
CA HIS A 34 -14.55 -14.34 -7.05
C HIS A 34 -14.99 -14.62 -8.50
N ALA A 35 -15.84 -13.77 -9.08
CA ALA A 35 -16.29 -13.93 -10.46
C ALA A 35 -15.12 -13.78 -11.46
N PHE A 36 -14.24 -12.80 -11.24
CA PHE A 36 -13.03 -12.66 -12.03
C PHE A 36 -12.09 -13.86 -11.84
N ARG A 37 -11.87 -14.29 -10.60
CA ARG A 37 -11.04 -15.47 -10.31
C ARG A 37 -11.55 -16.73 -11.02
N ASP A 38 -12.86 -16.96 -10.98
CA ASP A 38 -13.46 -18.17 -11.55
C ASP A 38 -13.50 -18.12 -13.08
N ARG A 39 -13.63 -16.93 -13.68
CA ARG A 39 -13.58 -16.73 -15.14
C ARG A 39 -12.17 -16.85 -15.70
N ASP A 40 -11.18 -16.22 -15.06
CA ASP A 40 -9.79 -16.18 -15.54
C ASP A 40 -8.81 -16.15 -14.35
N PRO A 41 -8.45 -17.33 -13.81
CA PRO A 41 -7.60 -17.42 -12.64
C PRO A 41 -6.17 -16.93 -12.90
N VAL A 42 -5.67 -17.02 -14.14
CA VAL A 42 -4.32 -16.59 -14.50
C VAL A 42 -4.24 -15.06 -14.50
N ALA A 43 -5.20 -14.39 -15.16
CA ALA A 43 -5.26 -12.94 -15.15
C ALA A 43 -5.56 -12.39 -13.75
N HIS A 44 -6.41 -13.08 -12.97
CA HIS A 44 -6.67 -12.72 -11.57
C HIS A 44 -5.39 -12.75 -10.75
N LEU A 45 -4.62 -13.84 -10.81
CA LEU A 45 -3.34 -13.96 -10.10
C LEU A 45 -2.34 -12.88 -10.54
N ALA A 46 -2.25 -12.59 -11.84
CA ALA A 46 -1.38 -11.52 -12.35
C ALA A 46 -1.79 -10.15 -11.79
N ALA A 47 -3.09 -9.87 -11.69
CA ALA A 47 -3.60 -8.64 -11.10
C ALA A 47 -3.31 -8.54 -9.60
N LEU A 48 -3.47 -9.65 -8.85
CA LEU A 48 -3.10 -9.71 -7.43
C LEU A 48 -1.60 -9.42 -7.24
N ARG A 49 -0.75 -10.00 -8.10
CA ARG A 49 0.70 -9.79 -8.06
C ARG A 49 1.07 -8.34 -8.35
N SER A 50 0.51 -7.76 -9.40
CA SER A 50 0.75 -6.35 -9.75
C SER A 50 0.35 -5.40 -8.62
N ALA A 51 -0.78 -5.66 -7.94
CA ALA A 51 -1.20 -4.86 -6.78
C ALA A 51 -0.25 -5.04 -5.58
N SER A 52 0.24 -6.26 -5.32
CA SER A 52 1.26 -6.51 -4.29
C SER A 52 2.58 -5.78 -4.60
N GLU A 53 3.06 -5.83 -5.85
CA GLU A 53 4.28 -5.14 -6.29
C GLU A 53 4.16 -3.62 -6.12
N ALA A 54 3.00 -3.03 -6.43
CA ALA A 54 2.74 -1.61 -6.21
C ALA A 54 2.81 -1.22 -4.72
N ILE A 55 2.26 -2.06 -3.83
CA ILE A 55 2.36 -1.86 -2.38
C ILE A 55 3.83 -1.93 -1.94
N ASP A 56 4.57 -2.93 -2.41
CA ASP A 56 5.99 -3.12 -2.05
C ASP A 56 6.88 -1.97 -2.52
N GLN A 57 6.60 -1.37 -3.69
CA GLN A 57 7.29 -0.17 -4.16
C GLN A 57 7.03 1.05 -3.28
N LEU A 58 5.84 1.14 -2.66
CA LEU A 58 5.44 2.27 -1.82
C LEU A 58 5.90 2.13 -0.37
N LYS A 59 6.01 0.91 0.16
CA LYS A 59 6.40 0.60 1.55
C LYS A 59 7.60 1.40 2.08
N PRO A 60 8.71 1.59 1.34
CA PRO A 60 9.86 2.35 1.84
C PRO A 60 9.54 3.79 2.26
N HIS A 61 8.51 4.40 1.67
CA HIS A 61 8.09 5.77 2.00
C HIS A 61 7.34 5.87 3.32
N PHE A 62 6.92 4.75 3.91
CA PHE A 62 6.10 4.69 5.13
C PHE A 62 6.87 4.13 6.35
N THR A 63 8.19 4.02 6.26
CA THR A 63 9.05 3.51 7.35
C THR A 63 9.02 4.37 8.62
N GLY A 64 8.60 5.63 8.51
CA GLY A 64 8.37 6.54 9.65
C GLY A 64 7.12 6.23 10.48
N ASP A 65 6.26 5.30 10.03
CA ASP A 65 5.06 4.86 10.74
C ASP A 65 5.16 3.36 11.08
N PRO A 66 5.62 2.99 12.29
CA PRO A 66 5.83 1.61 12.68
C PRO A 66 4.57 0.74 12.64
N ARG A 67 3.39 1.34 12.89
CA ARG A 67 2.12 0.60 12.94
C ARG A 67 1.63 0.29 11.53
N LEU A 68 1.72 1.28 10.63
CA LEU A 68 1.46 1.04 9.21
C LEU A 68 2.43 0.00 8.64
N ASN A 69 3.73 0.15 8.92
CA ASN A 69 4.73 -0.80 8.44
C ASN A 69 4.43 -2.24 8.90
N HIS A 70 4.07 -2.42 10.17
CA HIS A 70 3.66 -3.73 10.70
C HIS A 70 2.47 -4.33 9.91
N PHE A 71 1.44 -3.52 9.59
CA PHE A 71 0.32 -4.01 8.79
C PHE A 71 0.74 -4.39 7.36
N LEU A 72 1.64 -3.62 6.74
CA LEU A 72 2.14 -3.88 5.39
C LEU A 72 3.08 -5.08 5.32
N GLU A 73 3.82 -5.39 6.39
CA GLU A 73 4.63 -6.60 6.51
C GLU A 73 3.77 -7.85 6.72
N GLY A 74 2.75 -7.77 7.57
CA GLY A 74 1.82 -8.87 7.83
C GLY A 74 0.71 -9.03 6.79
N ALA A 75 0.81 -8.38 5.61
CA ALA A 75 -0.20 -8.36 4.55
C ALA A 75 -1.64 -8.05 5.05
N SER A 76 -1.75 -7.28 6.14
CA SER A 76 -3.01 -6.91 6.78
C SER A 76 -3.61 -5.67 6.10
N TYR A 77 -3.90 -5.78 4.80
CA TYR A 77 -4.23 -4.63 3.96
C TYR A 77 -5.50 -3.88 4.38
N SER A 78 -6.50 -4.56 4.95
CA SER A 78 -7.68 -3.92 5.52
C SER A 78 -7.35 -3.04 6.74
N LYS A 79 -6.43 -3.50 7.61
CA LYS A 79 -5.94 -2.73 8.76
C LYS A 79 -5.05 -1.57 8.32
N ALA A 80 -4.20 -1.79 7.31
CA ALA A 80 -3.37 -0.74 6.72
C ALA A 80 -4.25 0.38 6.13
N LEU A 81 -5.31 0.00 5.40
CA LEU A 81 -6.25 0.95 4.81
C LEU A 81 -7.03 1.74 5.87
N ALA A 82 -7.52 1.05 6.91
CA ALA A 82 -8.18 1.72 8.04
C ALA A 82 -7.24 2.67 8.80
N TRP A 83 -5.96 2.34 8.89
CA TRP A 83 -4.95 3.15 9.56
C TRP A 83 -4.62 4.45 8.81
N ILE A 84 -4.47 4.38 7.48
CA ILE A 84 -4.24 5.57 6.65
C ILE A 84 -5.50 6.41 6.41
N GLY A 85 -6.66 5.95 6.92
CA GLY A 85 -7.95 6.60 6.80
C GLY A 85 -8.54 6.60 5.39
N GLU A 86 -9.76 7.12 5.29
CA GLU A 86 -10.40 7.53 4.02
C GLU A 86 -10.06 9.02 3.74
N ASP A 87 -10.46 9.58 2.60
CA ASP A 87 -10.12 10.96 2.19
C ASP A 87 -10.97 11.98 2.97
#